data_AF-A0A5C8L9F9-F1
#
_entry.id   AF-A0A5C8L9F9-F1
#
_cell.length_a   1.000
_cell.length_b   1.000
_cell.length_c   1.000
_cell.angle_alpha   90.00
_cell.angle_beta   90.00
_cell.angle_gamma   90.00
#
_symmetry.space_group_name_H-M   'P 1'
#
loop_
_entity.id
_entity.type
_entity.pdbx_description
1 polymer ?
#
loop_
_entity_poly.entity_id
_entity_poly.type
_entity_poly.pdbx_seq_one_letter_code
_entity_poly.pdbx_strand_id
1 'polypeptide(L)'
;MISADTDWGLLAHTPDNSGYGANILYSKSNGKLYEKNGFQLFKEKVSFNKKYILTLLANPTISKVLLNQKAISFEAYNISGENYFKLRDLAKAVSATDKKFEVSWDGTHNAINITTNKAYTPDGGELVISEHTTTKKATPSESKLYFNGKETQLTAYEIDGSNYYKLREIAKLININVTWDGTSNTIGINIDSYNGQ
;
A
#
# COMPACT_ATOMS: atom_id res chain seq x y z
N MET A 1 -6.69 23.72 -23.16
CA MET A 1 -7.34 22.69 -22.32
C MET A 1 -6.44 21.46 -22.34
N ILE A 2 -6.05 20.92 -21.18
CA ILE A 2 -5.37 19.62 -21.14
C ILE A 2 -6.45 18.57 -21.42
N SER A 3 -6.18 17.58 -22.27
CA SER A 3 -7.10 16.46 -22.46
C SER A 3 -7.41 15.81 -21.12
N ALA A 4 -8.65 15.32 -20.97
CA ALA A 4 -9.07 14.57 -19.80
C ALA A 4 -8.33 13.22 -19.76
N ASP A 5 -7.08 13.24 -19.30
CA ASP A 5 -6.45 12.03 -18.77
C ASP A 5 -7.32 11.56 -17.60
N THR A 6 -7.79 10.33 -17.63
CA THR A 6 -8.74 9.77 -16.67
C THR A 6 -8.13 9.42 -15.31
N ASP A 7 -6.87 9.78 -15.06
CA ASP A 7 -6.08 9.30 -13.91
C ASP A 7 -5.68 10.43 -12.93
N TRP A 8 -6.69 11.15 -12.45
CA TRP A 8 -6.54 12.20 -11.44
C TRP A 8 -6.74 11.65 -10.02
N GLY A 9 -5.88 12.06 -9.08
CA GLY A 9 -6.11 11.90 -7.64
C GLY A 9 -6.33 13.26 -6.98
N LEU A 10 -7.29 13.36 -6.05
CA LEU A 10 -7.44 14.54 -5.18
C LEU A 10 -6.41 14.43 -4.04
N LEU A 11 -5.59 15.46 -3.86
CA LEU A 11 -4.48 15.42 -2.90
C LEU A 11 -4.75 16.15 -1.59
N ALA A 12 -5.59 17.18 -1.61
CA ALA A 12 -5.95 17.95 -0.43
C ALA A 12 -7.21 18.77 -0.68
N HIS A 13 -8.05 18.88 0.34
CA HIS A 13 -9.05 19.93 0.47
C HIS A 13 -8.49 20.94 1.48
N THR A 14 -8.25 22.18 1.08
CA THR A 14 -7.99 23.25 2.03
C THR A 14 -9.31 23.87 2.43
N PRO A 15 -9.73 23.84 3.71
CA PRO A 15 -10.74 24.77 4.18
C PRO A 15 -10.08 26.15 4.23
N ASP A 16 -10.26 26.94 3.17
CA ASP A 16 -10.11 28.39 3.32
C ASP A 16 -11.41 28.98 3.85
N ASN A 17 -11.30 30.09 4.59
CA ASN A 17 -12.45 30.81 5.14
C ASN A 17 -13.30 31.52 4.04
N SER A 18 -13.04 31.26 2.75
CA SER A 18 -13.84 31.79 1.63
C SER A 18 -14.88 30.82 1.08
N GLY A 19 -14.97 29.59 1.61
CA GLY A 19 -16.01 28.63 1.21
C GLY A 19 -15.81 28.03 -0.19
N TYR A 20 -14.70 28.33 -0.86
CA TYR A 20 -14.32 27.79 -2.17
C TYR A 20 -12.87 27.29 -2.11
N GLY A 21 -12.63 26.24 -1.35
CA GLY A 21 -11.29 25.64 -1.25
C GLY A 21 -10.77 25.15 -2.61
N ALA A 22 -9.61 25.65 -3.02
CA ALA A 22 -8.91 25.16 -4.21
C ALA A 22 -8.59 23.66 -4.06
N ASN A 23 -9.02 22.84 -5.02
CA ASN A 23 -8.72 21.42 -5.02
C ASN A 23 -7.38 21.21 -5.71
N ILE A 24 -6.35 20.76 -4.98
CA ILE A 24 -5.07 20.37 -5.60
C ILE A 24 -5.22 18.93 -6.10
N LEU A 25 -5.02 18.75 -7.41
CA LEU A 25 -5.01 17.47 -8.09
C LEU A 25 -3.58 17.04 -8.41
N TYR A 26 -3.34 15.74 -8.38
CA TYR A 26 -2.12 15.11 -8.91
C TYR A 26 -2.44 14.30 -10.14
N SER A 27 -1.62 14.47 -11.18
CA SER A 27 -1.61 13.56 -12.31
C SER A 27 -0.71 12.37 -11.99
N LYS A 28 -1.29 11.17 -11.95
CA LYS A 28 -0.51 9.93 -11.79
C LYS A 28 0.37 9.63 -13.01
N SER A 29 -0.03 10.10 -14.19
CA SER A 29 0.66 9.82 -15.45
C SER A 29 1.96 10.60 -15.63
N ASN A 30 2.05 11.83 -15.09
CA ASN A 30 3.23 12.69 -15.28
C ASN A 30 3.86 13.22 -13.98
N GLY A 31 3.29 12.88 -12.82
CA GLY A 31 3.83 13.29 -11.53
C GLY A 31 3.68 14.78 -11.19
N LYS A 32 2.93 15.55 -11.99
CA LYS A 32 2.75 16.99 -11.78
C LYS A 32 1.50 17.29 -10.95
N LEU A 33 1.59 18.40 -10.22
CA LEU A 33 0.51 18.98 -9.43
C LEU A 33 -0.25 20.01 -10.26
N TYR A 34 -1.57 20.02 -10.12
CA TYR A 34 -2.48 20.92 -10.81
C TYR A 34 -3.48 21.52 -9.83
N GLU A 35 -3.74 22.81 -9.94
CA GLU A 35 -4.79 23.47 -9.16
C GLU A 35 -6.10 23.42 -9.94
N LYS A 36 -7.17 22.96 -9.29
CA LYS A 36 -8.52 22.94 -9.84
C LYS A 36 -9.36 24.04 -9.20
N ASN A 37 -9.57 25.11 -9.96
CA ASN A 37 -10.50 26.19 -9.65
C ASN A 37 -11.72 26.06 -10.58
N GLY A 38 -12.79 25.40 -10.10
CA GLY A 38 -13.95 25.05 -10.92
C GLY A 38 -13.69 23.91 -11.92
N PHE A 39 -14.25 23.99 -13.14
CA PHE A 39 -14.08 22.97 -14.20
C PHE A 39 -12.77 23.12 -15.02
N GLN A 40 -11.90 24.08 -14.68
CA GLN A 40 -10.73 24.42 -15.49
C GLN A 40 -9.41 24.00 -14.80
N LEU A 41 -8.53 23.36 -15.57
CA LEU A 41 -7.20 22.92 -15.16
C LEU A 41 -6.14 23.87 -15.73
N PHE A 42 -5.28 24.44 -14.88
CA PHE A 42 -4.21 25.34 -15.30
C PHE A 42 -2.85 24.60 -15.33
N LYS A 43 -2.12 24.65 -16.47
CA LYS A 43 -0.73 24.17 -16.57
C LYS A 43 0.20 25.21 -15.96
N GLU A 44 0.85 24.84 -14.86
CA GLU A 44 2.07 25.45 -14.31
C GLU A 44 2.10 26.98 -14.18
N LYS A 45 1.87 27.44 -12.95
CA LYS A 45 2.73 28.43 -12.28
C LYS A 45 2.36 28.46 -10.81
N VAL A 46 2.90 27.51 -10.06
CA VAL A 46 2.91 27.65 -8.60
C VAL A 46 4.36 27.68 -8.14
N SER A 47 4.91 28.89 -8.11
CA SER A 47 6.12 29.18 -7.36
C SER A 47 5.74 29.21 -5.89
N PHE A 48 5.96 28.09 -5.20
CA PHE A 48 5.75 28.01 -3.78
C PHE A 48 7.08 27.99 -3.04
N ASN A 49 7.42 29.10 -2.38
CA ASN A 49 8.40 29.14 -1.28
C ASN A 49 7.86 28.43 -0.01
N LYS A 50 6.91 27.50 -0.16
CA LYS A 50 6.27 26.74 0.91
C LYS A 50 6.34 25.27 0.52
N LYS A 51 7.03 24.48 1.33
CA LYS A 51 7.13 23.02 1.15
C LYS A 51 5.76 22.40 1.40
N TYR A 52 5.01 22.08 0.34
CA TYR A 52 3.78 21.31 0.46
C TYR A 52 4.16 19.86 0.78
N ILE A 53 3.81 19.41 1.98
CA ILE A 53 4.01 18.02 2.38
C ILE A 53 2.74 17.26 1.99
N LEU A 54 2.80 16.53 0.88
CA LEU A 54 1.74 15.60 0.51
C LEU A 54 1.62 14.56 1.64
N THR A 55 0.52 14.61 2.37
CA THR A 55 0.25 13.62 3.42
C THR A 55 -0.60 12.53 2.81
N LEU A 56 0.00 11.35 2.63
CA LEU A 56 -0.72 10.19 2.17
C LEU A 56 -1.43 9.54 3.37
N LEU A 57 -2.72 9.27 3.21
CA LEU A 57 -3.54 8.67 4.25
C LEU A 57 -3.77 7.19 3.96
N ALA A 58 -3.63 6.37 4.99
CA ALA A 58 -3.96 4.96 5.02
C ALA A 58 -5.31 4.80 5.72
N ASN A 59 -6.35 4.48 4.95
CA ASN A 59 -7.69 4.26 5.48
C ASN A 59 -7.87 2.77 5.77
N PRO A 60 -8.29 2.36 6.99
CA PRO A 60 -8.43 0.95 7.31
C PRO A 60 -9.46 0.28 6.39
N THR A 61 -9.17 -0.95 5.96
CA THR A 61 -10.11 -1.73 5.14
C THR A 61 -10.96 -2.63 6.01
N ILE A 62 -12.25 -2.73 5.69
CA ILE A 62 -13.17 -3.70 6.31
C ILE A 62 -13.34 -4.98 5.48
N SER A 63 -12.53 -5.16 4.43
CA SER A 63 -12.62 -6.31 3.54
C SER A 63 -12.30 -7.60 4.29
N LYS A 64 -13.12 -8.63 4.07
CA LYS A 64 -12.86 -9.97 4.59
C LYS A 64 -11.65 -10.56 3.85
N VAL A 65 -10.72 -11.18 4.57
CA VAL A 65 -9.58 -11.86 3.96
C VAL A 65 -9.70 -13.38 4.16
N LEU A 66 -9.57 -14.12 3.07
CA LEU A 66 -9.56 -15.58 3.08
C LEU A 66 -8.20 -16.09 2.61
N LEU A 67 -7.51 -16.85 3.44
CA LEU A 67 -6.33 -17.63 3.05
C LEU A 67 -6.78 -19.06 2.75
N ASN A 68 -6.68 -19.50 1.49
CA ASN A 68 -7.19 -20.79 1.03
C ASN A 68 -8.62 -21.04 1.53
N GLN A 69 -9.51 -20.06 1.31
CA GLN A 69 -10.91 -20.09 1.74
C GLN A 69 -11.16 -20.03 3.26
N LYS A 70 -10.12 -20.06 4.10
CA LYS A 70 -10.24 -19.89 5.56
C LYS A 70 -10.10 -18.42 5.94
N ALA A 71 -11.00 -17.92 6.77
CA ALA A 71 -10.93 -16.55 7.27
C ALA A 71 -9.64 -16.33 8.09
N ILE A 72 -8.97 -15.21 7.81
CA ILE A 72 -7.83 -14.71 8.56
C ILE A 72 -7.99 -13.20 8.68
N SER A 73 -7.64 -12.67 9.84
CA SER A 73 -7.83 -11.26 10.13
C SER A 73 -6.53 -10.49 9.90
N PHE A 74 -6.64 -9.36 9.21
CA PHE A 74 -5.53 -8.44 8.95
C PHE A 74 -5.95 -7.02 9.32
N GLU A 75 -5.04 -6.27 9.93
CA GLU A 75 -5.13 -4.81 9.93
C GLU A 75 -4.50 -4.28 8.64
N ALA A 76 -5.32 -4.16 7.60
CA ALA A 76 -4.92 -3.69 6.28
C ALA A 76 -5.48 -2.30 5.97
N TYR A 77 -4.82 -1.60 5.06
CA TYR A 77 -5.15 -0.22 4.71
C TYR A 77 -5.32 -0.03 3.22
N ASN A 78 -6.30 0.78 2.83
CA ASN A 78 -6.43 1.32 1.49
C ASN A 78 -5.63 2.61 1.38
N ILE A 79 -4.72 2.65 0.41
CA ILE A 79 -3.94 3.83 0.09
C ILE A 79 -4.09 4.06 -1.41
N SER A 80 -4.70 5.19 -1.78
CA SER A 80 -4.95 5.57 -3.18
C SER A 80 -5.70 4.51 -4.01
N GLY A 81 -6.66 3.80 -3.39
CA GLY A 81 -7.50 2.80 -4.06
C GLY A 81 -6.92 1.38 -4.06
N GLU A 82 -5.73 1.19 -3.51
CA GLU A 82 -5.05 -0.12 -3.47
C GLU A 82 -4.95 -0.65 -2.04
N ASN A 83 -5.01 -1.96 -1.86
CA ASN A 83 -4.93 -2.59 -0.54
C ASN A 83 -3.48 -2.89 -0.16
N TYR A 84 -3.04 -2.35 0.97
CA TYR A 84 -1.71 -2.48 1.54
C TYR A 84 -1.75 -3.31 2.81
N PHE A 85 -0.83 -4.26 2.90
CA PHE A 85 -0.74 -5.23 3.98
C PHE A 85 0.63 -5.15 4.64
N LYS A 86 0.66 -5.28 5.97
CA LYS A 86 1.92 -5.36 6.73
C LYS A 86 2.69 -6.60 6.26
N LEU A 87 3.94 -6.42 5.85
CA LEU A 87 4.72 -7.51 5.24
C LEU A 87 4.86 -8.72 6.17
N ARG A 88 5.10 -8.46 7.46
CA ARG A 88 5.25 -9.50 8.49
C ARG A 88 3.96 -10.26 8.76
N ASP A 89 2.81 -9.61 8.65
CA ASP A 89 1.51 -10.30 8.76
C ASP A 89 1.31 -11.29 7.62
N LEU A 90 1.70 -10.90 6.39
CA LEU A 90 1.66 -11.81 5.25
C LEU A 90 2.60 -13.00 5.44
N ALA A 91 3.82 -12.76 5.92
CA ALA A 91 4.78 -13.83 6.22
C ALA A 91 4.23 -14.81 7.27
N LYS A 92 3.63 -14.28 8.35
CA LYS A 92 2.99 -15.08 9.39
C LYS A 92 1.82 -15.89 8.84
N ALA A 93 0.94 -15.27 8.05
CA ALA A 93 -0.25 -15.90 7.49
C ALA A 93 0.09 -17.14 6.67
N VAL A 94 1.15 -17.08 5.85
CA VAL A 94 1.53 -18.19 4.96
C VAL A 94 2.62 -19.10 5.53
N SER A 95 3.06 -18.86 6.78
CA SER A 95 4.20 -19.56 7.41
C SER A 95 4.05 -21.08 7.52
N ALA A 96 2.82 -21.58 7.63
CA ALA A 96 2.49 -23.01 7.69
C ALA A 96 2.27 -23.65 6.30
N THR A 97 2.62 -22.95 5.22
CA THR A 97 2.39 -23.39 3.84
C THR A 97 3.70 -23.54 3.07
N ASP A 98 3.64 -24.12 1.87
CA ASP A 98 4.79 -24.20 0.97
C ASP A 98 5.20 -22.84 0.38
N LYS A 99 4.38 -21.80 0.58
CA LYS A 99 4.69 -20.41 0.21
C LYS A 99 5.30 -19.61 1.37
N LYS A 100 5.77 -20.28 2.42
CA LYS A 100 6.46 -19.62 3.55
C LYS A 100 7.69 -18.84 3.09
N PHE A 101 7.92 -17.71 3.74
CA PHE A 101 9.09 -16.88 3.55
C PHE A 101 9.47 -16.19 4.86
N GLU A 102 10.76 -15.90 5.01
CA GLU A 102 11.29 -15.09 6.11
C GLU A 102 11.32 -13.62 5.73
N VAL A 103 11.13 -12.73 6.72
CA VAL A 103 11.29 -11.29 6.63
C VAL A 103 12.28 -10.85 7.70
N SER A 104 13.47 -10.44 7.27
CA SER A 104 14.50 -9.93 8.19
C SER A 104 14.81 -8.47 7.90
N TRP A 105 15.15 -7.75 8.97
CA TRP A 105 15.58 -6.37 8.93
C TRP A 105 17.10 -6.29 9.00
N ASP A 106 17.69 -5.53 8.09
CA ASP A 106 19.11 -5.17 8.12
C ASP A 106 19.21 -3.67 8.37
N GLY A 107 19.38 -3.31 9.63
CA GLY A 107 19.51 -1.91 10.05
C GLY A 107 20.83 -1.27 9.61
N THR A 108 21.86 -2.05 9.28
CA THR A 108 23.14 -1.49 8.81
C THR A 108 23.06 -0.96 7.38
N HIS A 109 22.25 -1.62 6.54
CA HIS A 109 22.05 -1.24 5.14
C HIS A 109 20.68 -0.60 4.86
N ASN A 110 19.87 -0.34 5.90
CA ASN A 110 18.50 0.16 5.77
C ASN A 110 17.68 -0.70 4.80
N ALA A 111 17.64 -2.01 5.05
CA ALA A 111 17.13 -2.98 4.07
C ALA A 111 16.22 -4.04 4.70
N ILE A 112 15.19 -4.41 3.94
CA ILE A 112 14.27 -5.50 4.22
C ILE A 112 14.63 -6.67 3.33
N ASN A 113 14.80 -7.84 3.92
CA ASN A 113 15.17 -9.06 3.21
C ASN A 113 14.03 -10.07 3.26
N ILE A 114 13.52 -10.45 2.08
CA ILE A 114 12.58 -11.54 1.90
C ILE A 114 13.35 -12.78 1.44
N THR A 115 13.24 -13.89 2.17
CA THR A 115 13.84 -15.17 1.80
C THR A 115 12.77 -16.25 1.68
N THR A 116 12.46 -16.69 0.46
CA THR A 116 11.45 -17.74 0.22
C THR A 116 11.93 -19.12 0.69
N ASN A 117 11.00 -20.03 0.96
CA ASN A 117 11.25 -21.40 1.44
C ASN A 117 11.95 -21.48 2.81
N LYS A 118 12.15 -20.34 3.47
CA LYS A 118 12.65 -20.25 4.85
C LYS A 118 11.47 -20.11 5.81
N ALA A 119 11.56 -20.79 6.95
CA ALA A 119 10.58 -20.64 8.03
C ALA A 119 10.59 -19.19 8.53
N TYR A 120 9.40 -18.64 8.77
CA TYR A 120 9.24 -17.30 9.30
C TYR A 120 9.48 -17.27 10.81
N THR A 121 10.27 -16.30 11.28
CA THR A 121 10.54 -16.04 12.69
C THR A 121 9.61 -14.92 13.19
N PRO A 122 8.65 -15.20 14.11
CA PRO A 122 7.76 -14.17 14.63
C PRO A 122 8.48 -13.16 15.54
N ASP A 123 8.08 -11.90 15.44
CA ASP A 123 8.53 -10.79 16.31
C ASP A 123 7.47 -10.40 17.35
N GLY A 124 6.29 -11.04 17.34
CA GLY A 124 5.28 -10.94 18.41
C GLY A 124 4.19 -9.89 18.20
N GLY A 125 4.21 -9.19 17.06
CA GLY A 125 3.20 -8.19 16.67
C GLY A 125 2.39 -8.55 15.42
N GLU A 126 2.53 -9.77 14.90
CA GLU A 126 1.89 -10.19 13.66
C GLU A 126 0.40 -10.51 13.86
N LEU A 127 -0.41 -10.14 12.86
CA LEU A 127 -1.86 -10.37 12.80
C LEU A 127 -2.63 -9.78 14.00
N VAL A 128 -2.00 -8.87 14.75
CA VAL A 128 -2.66 -8.06 15.77
C VAL A 128 -3.52 -7.01 15.10
N ILE A 129 -4.77 -6.89 15.55
CA ILE A 129 -5.71 -5.88 15.11
C ILE A 129 -5.95 -4.92 16.27
N SER A 130 -5.83 -3.63 16.00
CA SER A 130 -6.20 -2.58 16.95
C SER A 130 -7.69 -2.66 17.27
N GLU A 131 -8.07 -2.44 18.53
CA GLU A 131 -9.49 -2.42 18.96
C GLU A 131 -10.33 -1.43 18.12
N HIS A 132 -9.71 -0.31 17.75
CA HIS A 132 -10.28 0.70 16.86
C HIS A 132 -9.28 1.03 15.76
N THR A 133 -9.50 0.48 14.56
CA THR A 133 -8.71 0.86 13.39
C THR A 133 -9.11 2.26 12.95
N THR A 134 -8.13 3.14 12.76
CA THR A 134 -8.32 4.55 12.40
C THR A 134 -7.51 4.88 11.17
N THR A 135 -7.84 5.99 10.50
CA THR A 135 -7.00 6.50 9.41
C THR A 135 -5.64 6.91 9.96
N LYS A 136 -4.57 6.42 9.34
CA LYS A 136 -3.18 6.68 9.73
C LYS A 136 -2.44 7.45 8.64
N LYS A 137 -1.33 8.08 9.02
CA LYS A 137 -0.39 8.64 8.06
C LYS A 137 0.43 7.51 7.45
N ALA A 138 0.49 7.46 6.12
CA ALA A 138 1.41 6.61 5.37
C ALA A 138 2.62 7.44 4.94
N THR A 139 3.81 7.03 5.35
CA THR A 139 5.07 7.68 4.94
C THR A 139 5.77 6.76 3.94
N PRO A 140 6.21 7.23 2.76
CA PRO A 140 6.99 6.39 1.85
C PRO A 140 8.19 5.79 2.57
N SER A 141 8.41 4.48 2.41
CA SER A 141 9.57 3.82 2.99
C SER A 141 10.81 4.12 2.16
N GLU A 142 11.91 4.48 2.82
CA GLU A 142 13.23 4.65 2.20
C GLU A 142 14.07 3.34 2.24
N SER A 143 13.52 2.28 2.83
CA SER A 143 14.20 1.00 2.97
C SER A 143 14.35 0.30 1.63
N LYS A 144 15.53 -0.27 1.37
CA LYS A 144 15.72 -1.18 0.23
C LYS A 144 14.97 -2.48 0.46
N LEU A 145 14.54 -3.13 -0.62
CA LEU A 145 13.97 -4.47 -0.57
C LEU A 145 14.84 -5.44 -1.35
N TYR A 146 15.26 -6.53 -0.69
CA TYR A 146 15.95 -7.64 -1.33
C TYR A 146 15.04 -8.87 -1.31
N PHE A 147 14.84 -9.46 -2.47
CA PHE A 147 14.11 -10.70 -2.66
C PHE A 147 15.09 -11.81 -3.03
N ASN A 148 15.27 -12.79 -2.14
CA ASN A 148 16.26 -13.86 -2.28
C ASN A 148 17.67 -13.33 -2.61
N GLY A 149 18.08 -12.26 -1.92
CA GLY A 149 19.38 -11.61 -2.10
C GLY A 149 19.50 -10.69 -3.32
N LYS A 150 18.47 -10.60 -4.18
CA LYS A 150 18.44 -9.67 -5.31
C LYS A 150 17.64 -8.43 -4.96
N GLU A 151 18.22 -7.25 -5.18
CA GLU A 151 17.50 -5.99 -5.00
C GLU A 151 16.28 -5.92 -5.92
N THR A 152 15.15 -5.51 -5.36
CA THR A 152 13.89 -5.33 -6.08
C THR A 152 13.22 -4.03 -5.61
N GLN A 153 12.42 -3.44 -6.50
CA GLN A 153 11.74 -2.18 -6.20
C GLN A 153 10.24 -2.44 -6.15
N LEU A 154 9.67 -2.24 -4.96
CA LEU A 154 8.23 -2.20 -4.71
C LEU A 154 7.91 -0.93 -3.92
N THR A 155 6.72 -0.37 -4.14
CA THR A 155 6.27 0.76 -3.34
C THR A 155 5.87 0.26 -1.96
N ALA A 156 6.45 0.86 -0.93
CA ALA A 156 6.16 0.56 0.46
C ALA A 156 5.85 1.84 1.24
N TYR A 157 4.99 1.69 2.24
CA TYR A 157 4.71 2.75 3.20
C TYR A 157 4.98 2.28 4.61
N GLU A 158 5.61 3.13 5.40
CA GLU A 158 5.71 2.98 6.84
C GLU A 158 4.44 3.54 7.50
N ILE A 159 3.80 2.70 8.30
CA ILE A 159 2.65 3.03 9.14
C ILE A 159 2.94 2.42 10.52
N ASP A 160 2.99 3.27 11.55
CA ASP A 160 3.32 2.89 12.93
C ASP A 160 4.58 2.01 13.05
N GLY A 161 5.65 2.37 12.35
CA GLY A 161 6.94 1.66 12.38
C GLY A 161 6.94 0.31 11.65
N SER A 162 5.87 -0.04 10.93
CA SER A 162 5.78 -1.26 10.12
C SER A 162 5.73 -0.94 8.63
N ASN A 163 6.34 -1.80 7.81
CA ASN A 163 6.33 -1.66 6.36
C ASN A 163 5.13 -2.38 5.74
N TYR A 164 4.34 -1.61 5.00
CA TYR A 164 3.15 -2.04 4.28
C TYR A 164 3.40 -2.02 2.77
N TYR A 165 3.03 -3.10 2.09
CA TYR A 165 3.20 -3.25 0.63
C TYR A 165 1.85 -3.48 -0.04
N LYS A 166 1.72 -3.02 -1.28
CA LYS A 166 0.54 -3.32 -2.11
C LYS A 166 0.40 -4.82 -2.27
N LEU A 167 -0.72 -5.37 -1.79
CA LEU A 167 -0.94 -6.82 -1.69
C LEU A 167 -0.68 -7.55 -3.01
N ARG A 168 -1.20 -7.01 -4.12
CA ARG A 168 -1.07 -7.63 -5.45
C ARG A 168 0.38 -7.70 -5.94
N GLU A 169 1.21 -6.72 -5.58
CA GLU A 169 2.61 -6.68 -6.01
C GLU A 169 3.45 -7.66 -5.20
N ILE A 170 3.31 -7.63 -3.87
CA ILE A 170 4.04 -8.56 -3.00
C ILE A 170 3.61 -10.02 -3.26
N ALA A 171 2.32 -10.27 -3.45
CA ALA A 171 1.81 -11.61 -3.77
C ALA A 171 2.35 -12.15 -5.09
N LYS A 172 2.46 -11.30 -6.13
CA LYS A 172 3.11 -11.66 -7.39
C LYS A 172 4.58 -12.02 -7.17
N LEU A 173 5.30 -11.25 -6.35
CA LEU A 173 6.72 -11.50 -6.06
C LEU A 173 6.94 -12.86 -5.38
N ILE A 174 6.04 -13.26 -4.46
CA ILE A 174 6.10 -14.56 -3.75
C ILE A 174 5.28 -15.68 -4.41
N ASN A 175 4.78 -15.46 -5.62
CA ASN A 175 3.99 -16.42 -6.40
C ASN A 175 2.76 -16.97 -5.65
N ILE A 176 1.91 -16.05 -5.17
CA ILE A 176 0.61 -16.28 -4.55
C ILE A 176 -0.46 -15.56 -5.36
N ASN A 177 -1.64 -16.18 -5.52
CA ASN A 177 -2.76 -15.60 -6.25
C ASN A 177 -3.63 -14.74 -5.31
N VAL A 178 -4.05 -13.56 -5.80
CA VAL A 178 -4.96 -12.65 -5.09
C VAL A 178 -6.22 -12.41 -5.91
N THR A 179 -7.36 -12.83 -5.37
CA THR A 179 -8.70 -12.60 -5.94
C THR A 179 -9.45 -11.50 -5.19
N TRP A 180 -10.42 -10.92 -5.86
CA TRP A 180 -11.33 -9.93 -5.29
C TRP A 180 -12.76 -10.27 -5.67
N ASP A 181 -13.64 -10.36 -4.68
CA ASP A 181 -15.08 -10.41 -4.86
C ASP A 181 -15.69 -9.11 -4.29
N GLY A 182 -16.12 -8.24 -5.20
CA GLY A 182 -16.75 -6.97 -4.84
C GLY A 182 -18.16 -7.11 -4.25
N THR A 183 -18.85 -8.24 -4.49
CA THR A 183 -20.20 -8.48 -3.96
C THR A 183 -20.13 -8.78 -2.47
N SER A 184 -19.16 -9.60 -2.05
CA SER A 184 -18.96 -9.96 -0.65
C SER A 184 -17.88 -9.14 0.07
N ASN A 185 -17.26 -8.17 -0.61
CA ASN A 185 -16.13 -7.38 -0.09
C ASN A 185 -15.01 -8.28 0.44
N THR A 186 -14.63 -9.29 -0.37
CA THR A 186 -13.71 -10.35 0.04
C THR A 186 -12.44 -10.35 -0.81
N ILE A 187 -11.29 -10.38 -0.13
CA ILE A 187 -9.97 -10.63 -0.70
C ILE A 187 -9.65 -12.11 -0.49
N GLY A 188 -9.41 -12.84 -1.58
CA GLY A 188 -8.89 -14.20 -1.52
C GLY A 188 -7.38 -14.21 -1.72
N ILE A 189 -6.66 -14.90 -0.85
CA ILE A 189 -5.23 -15.22 -0.96
C ILE A 189 -5.13 -16.73 -1.13
N ASN A 190 -4.70 -17.18 -2.30
CA ASN A 190 -4.62 -18.60 -2.64
C ASN A 190 -3.17 -18.98 -2.90
N ILE A 191 -2.65 -19.93 -2.13
CA ILE A 191 -1.26 -20.38 -2.20
C ILE A 191 -1.00 -21.35 -3.35
N ASP A 192 -2.06 -21.90 -3.94
CA ASP A 192 -1.94 -22.76 -5.11
C ASP A 192 -1.27 -21.96 -6.24
N SER A 193 -0.31 -22.59 -6.90
CA SER A 193 0.47 -21.96 -7.97
C SER A 193 -0.44 -21.27 -8.97
N TYR A 194 -0.05 -20.09 -9.44
CA TYR A 194 -0.71 -19.38 -10.52
C TYR A 194 -0.72 -20.29 -11.77
N ASN A 195 -1.82 -21.02 -11.97
CA ASN A 195 -2.09 -21.70 -13.22
C ASN A 195 -2.49 -20.62 -14.21
N GLY A 196 -1.50 -20.01 -14.86
CA GLY A 196 -1.73 -19.11 -15.98
C GLY A 196 -2.48 -19.86 -17.07
N GLN A 197 -3.79 -19.69 -17.09
CA GLN A 197 -4.63 -19.89 -18.27
C GLN A 197 -5.04 -18.54 -18.79
#